data_AF-A0AAX0QVB9-F1
#
_entry.id   AF-A0AAX0QVB9-F1
#
_cell.length_a   1.000
_cell.length_b   1.000
_cell.length_c   1.000
_cell.angle_alpha   90.00
_cell.angle_beta   90.00
_cell.angle_gamma   90.00
#
_symmetry.space_group_name_H-M   'P 1'
#
loop_
_entity.id
_entity.type
_entity.pdbx_description
1 polymer ?
#
loop_
_entity_poly.entity_id
_entity_poly.type
_entity_poly.pdbx_seq_one_letter_code
_entity_poly.pdbx_strand_id
1 'polypeptide(L)' 'MSDKFVYILIIIGVINMIAELGLIVASLLGYLHYYPVLQFIGTGLLVLFAFDTLKFNRSKMIYIVAGIAFIVAGTILKF' A
#
# COMPACT_ATOMS: atom_id res chain seq x y z
N MET A 1 1.54 14.16 -15.17
CA MET A 1 1.72 12.71 -15.01
C MET A 1 0.84 12.05 -16.07
N SER A 2 1.35 11.13 -16.88
CA SER A 2 0.49 10.46 -17.89
C SER A 2 -0.42 9.46 -17.19
N ASP A 3 -1.70 9.40 -17.58
CA ASP A 3 -2.67 8.46 -17.00
C ASP A 3 -2.16 7.01 -17.05
N LYS A 4 -1.44 6.65 -18.12
CA LYS A 4 -0.79 5.33 -18.28
C LYS A 4 0.20 5.02 -17.15
N PHE A 5 0.95 6.03 -16.71
CA PHE A 5 1.91 5.89 -15.62
C PHE A 5 1.19 5.65 -14.28
N VAL A 6 0.07 6.35 -14.05
CA VAL A 6 -0.72 6.16 -12.82
C VAL A 6 -1.40 4.78 -12.80
N TYR A 7 -1.88 4.29 -13.94
CA TYR A 7 -2.38 2.92 -14.06
C TYR A 7 -1.32 1.87 -13.72
N ILE A 8 -0.08 2.03 -14.20
CA ILE A 8 1.04 1.14 -13.86
C ILE A 8 1.29 1.15 -12.35
N LEU A 9 1.31 2.33 -11.72
CA LEU A 9 1.46 2.44 -10.27
C LEU A 9 0.35 1.73 -9.49
N ILE A 10 -0.90 1.84 -9.95
CA ILE A 10 -2.04 1.13 -9.34
C ILE A 10 -1.83 -0.37 -9.43
N ILE A 11 -1.46 -0.89 -10.61
CA ILE A 11 -1.25 -2.33 -10.82
C ILE A 11 -0.14 -2.84 -9.88
N ILE A 12 0.99 -2.13 -9.82
CA ILE A 12 2.11 -2.49 -8.93
C ILE A 12 1.66 -2.47 -7.47
N GLY A 13 0.92 -1.43 -7.05
CA GLY A 13 0.41 -1.32 -5.69
C GLY A 13 -0.54 -2.45 -5.32
N VAL A 14 -1.43 -2.86 -6.23
CA VAL A 14 -2.34 -4.00 -6.03
C VAL A 14 -1.57 -5.31 -5.93
N ILE A 15 -0.56 -5.53 -6.77
CA ILE A 15 0.30 -6.72 -6.69
C ILE A 15 1.02 -6.77 -5.33
N ASN A 16 1.55 -5.63 -4.87
CA ASN A 16 2.21 -5.55 -3.58
C ASN A 16 1.24 -5.84 -2.41
N MET A 17 0.01 -5.32 -2.46
CA MET A 17 -1.04 -5.64 -1.48
C MET A 17 -1.37 -7.14 -1.43
N ILE A 18 -1.40 -7.83 -2.58
CA ILE A 18 -1.62 -9.28 -2.63
C ILE A 18 -0.46 -10.03 -1.96
N ALA A 19 0.78 -9.61 -2.21
CA ALA A 19 1.95 -10.19 -1.56
C ALA A 19 1.91 -9.98 -0.04
N GLU A 20 1.58 -8.77 0.42
CA GLU A 20 1.43 -8.43 1.84
C GLU A 20 0.32 -9.26 2.51
N LEU A 21 -0.82 -9.50 1.83
CA LEU A 21 -1.85 -10.41 2.32
C LEU A 21 -1.35 -11.85 2.46
N GLY A 22 -0.59 -12.34 1.48
CA GLY A 22 0.04 -13.66 1.57
C GLY A 22 0.96 -13.79 2.77
N LEU A 23 1.75 -12.75 3.05
CA LEU A 23 2.62 -12.68 4.22
C LEU A 23 1.84 -12.61 5.54
N ILE A 24 0.76 -11.84 5.60
CA ILE A 24 -0.13 -11.79 6.78
C ILE A 24 -0.70 -13.18 7.05
N VAL A 25 -1.18 -13.90 6.03
CA VAL A 25 -1.70 -15.26 6.17
C VAL A 25 -0.61 -16.23 6.63
N ALA A 26 0.58 -16.17 6.03
CA ALA A 26 1.70 -17.02 6.43
C ALA A 26 2.11 -16.79 7.90
N SER A 27 2.06 -15.54 8.37
CA SER A 27 2.36 -15.19 9.76
C SER A 27 1.26 -15.58 10.74
N LEU A 28 0.00 -15.56 10.33
CA LEU A 28 -1.12 -16.11 11.12
C LEU A 28 -1.01 -17.63 11.30
N LEU A 29 -0.47 -18.33 10.31
CA LEU A 29 -0.22 -19.77 10.35
C LEU A 29 1.10 -20.14 11.06
N GLY A 30 1.88 -19.15 11.52
CA GLY A 30 3.13 -19.36 12.24
C GLY A 30 4.33 -19.73 11.36
N TYR A 31 4.24 -19.59 10.03
CA TYR A 31 5.37 -19.85 9.13
C TYR A 31 6.40 -18.71 9.15
N LEU A 32 5.98 -17.49 9.48
CA LEU A 32 6.82 -16.29 9.54
C LEU A 32 6.44 -15.43 10.76
N HIS A 33 7.41 -14.70 11.31
CA HIS A 33 7.18 -13.66 12.33
C HIS A 33 7.29 -12.28 11.68
N TYR A 34 6.42 -12.02 10.71
CA TYR A 34 6.38 -10.76 9.97
C TYR A 34 4.94 -10.38 9.65
N TYR A 35 4.38 -9.36 10.28
CA TYR A 35 2.98 -8.98 10.11
C TYR A 35 2.91 -7.62 9.39
N PRO A 36 2.96 -7.60 8.04
CA PRO A 36 3.00 -6.38 7.25
C PRO A 36 1.64 -5.65 7.19
N VAL A 37 0.87 -5.64 8.28
CA VAL A 37 -0.46 -5.03 8.36
C VAL A 37 -0.38 -3.52 8.14
N LEU A 38 0.61 -2.86 8.76
CA LEU A 38 0.82 -1.41 8.57
C LEU A 38 1.25 -1.09 7.14
N GLN A 39 2.10 -1.92 6.52
CA GLN A 39 2.49 -1.75 5.13
C GLN A 39 1.29 -1.94 4.21
N PHE A 40 0.48 -2.97 4.42
CA PHE A 40 -0.77 -3.19 3.69
C PHE A 40 -1.71 -1.98 3.71
N ILE A 41 -1.92 -1.39 4.89
CA ILE A 41 -2.72 -0.16 5.05
C ILE A 41 -2.08 0.99 4.26
N GLY A 42 -0.76 1.16 4.37
CA GLY A 42 -0.04 2.22 3.70
C GLY A 42 -0.05 2.10 2.17
N THR A 43 0.17 0.89 1.64
CA THR A 43 0.07 0.56 0.22
C THR A 43 -1.35 0.81 -0.30
N GLY A 44 -2.37 0.44 0.48
CA GLY A 44 -3.78 0.72 0.15
C GLY A 44 -4.08 2.21 0.02
N LEU A 45 -3.54 3.04 0.91
CA LEU A 45 -3.70 4.50 0.83
C LEU A 45 -3.02 5.10 -0.41
N LEU A 46 -1.86 4.57 -0.83
CA LEU A 46 -1.19 4.99 -2.05
C LEU A 46 -1.95 4.57 -3.32
N VAL A 47 -2.56 3.38 -3.32
CA VAL A 47 -3.42 2.92 -4.42
C VAL A 47 -4.69 3.78 -4.51
N LEU A 48 -5.32 4.10 -3.37
CA LEU A 48 -6.48 5.00 -3.32
C LEU A 48 -6.14 6.40 -3.84
N PHE A 49 -4.97 6.94 -3.45
CA PHE A 49 -4.48 8.20 -3.98
C PHE A 49 -4.36 8.18 -5.52
N ALA A 50 -3.79 7.11 -6.07
CA ALA A 50 -3.62 6.97 -7.52
C ALA A 50 -4.96 6.84 -8.25
N PHE A 51 -5.92 6.12 -7.66
CA PHE A 51 -7.30 6.03 -8.16
C PHE A 51 -8.02 7.39 -8.14
N ASP A 52 -7.94 8.11 -7.02
CA ASP A 52 -8.58 9.43 -6.88
C ASP A 52 -7.97 10.45 -7.86
N THR A 53 -6.66 10.36 -8.09
CA THR A 53 -5.95 11.20 -9.05
C THR A 53 -6.42 10.94 -10.48
N LEU A 54 -6.62 9.67 -10.87
CA LEU A 54 -7.13 9.32 -12.21
C LEU A 54 -8.61 9.65 -12.40
N LYS A 55 -9.46 9.38 -11.40
CA LYS A 55 -10.92 9.45 -11.56
C LYS A 55 -11.48 10.84 -11.30
N PHE A 56 -10.93 11.57 -10.33
CA PHE A 56 -11.51 12.83 -9.85
C PHE A 56 -10.64 14.05 -10.09
N ASN A 57 -9.41 13.88 -10.63
CA ASN A 57 -8.41 14.94 -10.81
C ASN A 57 -8.19 15.80 -9.54
N ARG A 58 -8.51 15.22 -8.38
CA ARG A 58 -8.38 15.82 -7.05
C ARG A 58 -7.57 14.83 -6.23
N SER A 59 -6.31 15.17 -6.04
CA SER A 59 -5.40 14.36 -5.25
C SER A 59 -5.38 14.93 -3.83
N LYS A 60 -5.78 14.13 -2.83
CA LYS A 60 -5.65 14.54 -1.43
C LYS A 60 -4.28 14.10 -0.94
N MET A 61 -3.39 15.07 -0.69
CA MET A 61 -2.03 14.81 -0.15
C MET A 61 -2.04 13.94 1.12
N ILE A 62 -3.12 13.99 1.90
CA ILE A 62 -3.25 13.21 3.13
C ILE A 62 -3.09 11.71 2.89
N TYR A 63 -3.51 11.18 1.74
CA TYR A 63 -3.33 9.76 1.42
C TYR A 63 -1.86 9.40 1.18
N ILE A 64 -1.08 10.28 0.53
CA ILE A 64 0.36 10.06 0.35
C ILE A 64 1.06 10.11 1.71
N VAL A 65 0.80 11.16 2.49
CA VAL A 65 1.49 11.37 3.78
C VAL A 65 1.17 10.24 4.74
N ALA A 66 -0.10 9.87 4.89
CA ALA A 66 -0.50 8.75 5.72
C ALA A 66 0.04 7.42 5.16
N GLY A 67 -0.05 7.19 3.85
CA GLY A 67 0.44 5.98 3.20
C GLY A 67 1.93 5.73 3.44
N ILE A 68 2.75 6.75 3.24
CA ILE A 68 4.20 6.69 3.52
C ILE A 68 4.46 6.48 5.01
N ALA A 69 3.76 7.20 5.89
CA ALA A 69 3.93 7.04 7.34
C ALA A 69 3.63 5.60 7.79
N PHE A 70 2.58 4.99 7.26
CA PHE A 70 2.21 3.60 7.56
C PHE A 70 3.23 2.58 7.03
N ILE A 71 3.75 2.77 5.81
CA ILE A 71 4.81 1.90 5.25
C ILE A 71 6.09 1.99 6.08
N VAL A 72 6.53 3.20 6.41
CA VAL A 72 7.74 3.44 7.21
C VAL A 72 7.56 2.86 8.61
N ALA A 73 6.42 3.12 9.26
CA ALA A 73 6.11 2.58 10.58
C ALA A 73 6.11 1.04 10.56
N GLY A 74 5.47 0.40 9.57
CA GLY A 74 5.46 -1.05 9.45
C GLY A 74 6.84 -1.65 9.22
N THR A 75 7.71 -0.94 8.49
CA THR A 75 9.08 -1.39 8.23
C THR A 75 9.97 -1.27 9.47
N ILE A 76 9.83 -0.19 10.25
CA ILE A 76 10.62 0.06 11.46
C ILE A 76 10.17 -0.82 12.62
N LEU A 77 8.86 -0.92 12.83
CA LEU A 77 8.31 -1.57 14.01
C LEU A 77 8.40 -3.10 13.92
N LYS A 78 8.66 -3.67 12.73
CA LYS A 78 8.76 -5.12 12.47
C LYS A 78 7.66 -5.90 13.21
N PHE A 79 6.46 -5.34 13.25
CA PHE A 79 5.32 -6.07 13.76
C PHE A 79 5.01 -7.20 12.83
#